data_AF-A0A2N9FLV0-F1
#
_entry.id   AF-A0A2N9FLV0-F1
#
_cell.length_a   1.000
_cell.length_b   1.000
_cell.length_c   1.000
_cell.angle_alpha   90.00
_cell.angle_beta   90.00
_cell.angle_gamma   90.00
#
_symmetry.space_group_name_H-M   'P 1'
#
loop_
_entity.id
_entity.type
_entity.pdbx_description
1 polymer ?
#
loop_
_entity_poly.entity_id
_entity_poly.type
_entity_poly.pdbx_seq_one_letter_code
_entity_poly.pdbx_strand_id
1 'polypeptide(L)'
;MPAIFGDTKASIYDPLRDADHQPPTLLDLDYSVKDKSTTNQDLLASNLKVMYRQMISNGKNPTLFFGSAYKAGDDPDPGAGSIENIPHGNIHLWCGDKTQPNFENMGNFYSAGRDPIFFAHHSNPVRVKVKDCLETTKLGYVYQKVDIPWLKTKPTPRKSKTKKVAKLFQLGGGGVGAAQAAESTGSTTGSVTFPIVLDKVISTLVSRPKQSKRSKDEKEDEEEVLVIEGIQFQRDEAVKFDVYINDEDDSPSGPDKTEFAGSFVNAPHKHNHNKKMNTTLRLGITDLLEDLDAEDDESVVVTLVPKYGKGVATIGGIKIQFVS
;
A
#
# COMPACT_ATOMS: atom_id res chain seq x y z
N MET A 1 -6.27 -13.14 14.83
CA MET A 1 -6.58 -12.47 16.12
C MET A 1 -6.02 -13.28 17.29
N PRO A 2 -5.42 -12.68 18.34
CA PRO A 2 -5.01 -13.43 19.53
C PRO A 2 -6.21 -14.05 20.26
N ALA A 3 -6.09 -15.29 20.72
CA ALA A 3 -7.21 -16.06 21.28
C ALA A 3 -7.90 -15.40 22.49
N ILE A 4 -7.15 -14.63 23.30
CA ILE A 4 -7.68 -13.91 24.46
C ILE A 4 -8.77 -12.89 24.09
N PHE A 5 -8.74 -12.36 22.87
CA PHE A 5 -9.76 -11.43 22.37
C PHE A 5 -10.99 -12.17 21.84
N GLY A 6 -10.87 -13.44 21.46
CA GLY A 6 -11.99 -14.24 20.92
C GLY A 6 -12.87 -14.92 21.98
N ASP A 7 -12.51 -14.84 23.27
CA ASP A 7 -13.32 -15.39 24.34
C ASP A 7 -14.50 -14.46 24.66
N THR A 8 -15.72 -14.88 24.30
CA THR A 8 -16.95 -14.08 24.48
C THR A 8 -17.29 -13.74 25.94
N LYS A 9 -16.63 -14.38 26.92
CA LYS A 9 -16.78 -14.08 28.35
C LYS A 9 -15.75 -13.08 28.87
N ALA A 10 -14.71 -12.78 28.09
CA ALA A 10 -13.66 -11.87 28.49
C ALA A 10 -14.12 -10.41 28.40
N SER A 11 -13.67 -9.56 29.33
CA SER A 11 -13.94 -8.11 29.28
C SER A 11 -13.28 -7.40 28.11
N ILE A 12 -12.33 -8.07 27.44
CA ILE A 12 -11.62 -7.59 26.25
C ILE A 12 -12.25 -8.08 24.93
N TYR A 13 -13.36 -8.79 25.01
CA TYR A 13 -14.14 -9.20 23.83
C TYR A 13 -14.96 -8.03 23.28
N ASP A 14 -15.13 -8.02 21.97
CA ASP A 14 -16.04 -7.12 21.27
C ASP A 14 -16.85 -7.95 20.25
N PRO A 15 -18.21 -7.89 20.28
CA PRO A 15 -19.05 -8.57 19.31
C PRO A 15 -19.01 -7.95 17.91
N LEU A 16 -18.59 -6.69 17.77
CA LEU A 16 -18.54 -5.96 16.48
C LEU A 16 -17.18 -6.15 15.79
N ARG A 17 -16.85 -7.42 15.54
CA ARG A 17 -15.70 -7.85 14.73
C ARG A 17 -16.18 -8.74 13.61
N ASP A 18 -15.44 -8.81 12.50
CA ASP A 18 -15.80 -9.69 11.39
C ASP A 18 -15.89 -11.16 11.89
N ALA A 19 -17.05 -11.78 11.66
CA ALA A 19 -17.36 -13.14 12.10
C ALA A 19 -16.49 -14.19 11.38
N ASP A 20 -16.04 -13.91 10.16
CA ASP A 20 -15.20 -14.81 9.36
C ASP A 20 -13.72 -14.74 9.80
N HIS A 21 -13.36 -13.73 10.59
CA HIS A 21 -12.00 -13.41 11.02
C HIS A 21 -11.72 -13.74 12.50
N GLN A 22 -12.62 -14.49 13.13
CA GLN A 22 -12.37 -15.03 14.46
C GLN A 22 -11.24 -16.07 14.43
N PRO A 23 -10.55 -16.31 15.56
CA PRO A 23 -9.57 -17.39 15.64
C PRO A 23 -10.16 -18.73 15.14
N PRO A 24 -9.42 -19.52 14.34
CA PRO A 24 -7.98 -19.42 14.07
C PRO A 24 -7.60 -18.67 12.77
N THR A 25 -8.49 -17.88 12.16
CA THR A 25 -8.22 -17.21 10.88
C THR A 25 -6.99 -16.30 10.97
N LEU A 26 -6.09 -16.46 9.99
CA LEU A 26 -4.86 -15.67 9.89
C LEU A 26 -5.18 -14.29 9.29
N LEU A 27 -4.61 -13.24 9.89
CA LEU A 27 -4.72 -11.86 9.42
C LEU A 27 -4.14 -11.72 8.01
N ASP A 28 -4.83 -11.01 7.11
CA ASP A 28 -4.29 -10.61 5.80
C ASP A 28 -3.77 -9.16 5.86
N LEU A 29 -2.45 -8.97 5.77
CA LEU A 29 -1.85 -7.62 5.78
C LEU A 29 -2.02 -6.86 4.46
N ASP A 30 -2.51 -7.52 3.41
CA ASP A 30 -2.92 -6.93 2.13
C ASP A 30 -4.45 -7.09 1.92
N TYR A 31 -5.21 -7.08 3.02
CA TYR A 31 -6.66 -7.27 2.99
C TYR A 31 -7.34 -6.26 2.07
N SER A 32 -8.29 -6.75 1.27
CA SER A 32 -9.00 -5.96 0.25
C SER A 32 -10.51 -6.02 0.40
N VAL A 33 -11.02 -5.99 1.65
CA VAL A 33 -12.45 -6.12 2.05
C VAL A 33 -13.15 -7.38 1.52
N LYS A 34 -12.37 -8.36 1.06
CA LYS A 34 -12.83 -9.63 0.56
C LYS A 34 -11.74 -10.67 0.79
N ASP A 35 -12.15 -11.82 1.32
CA ASP A 35 -11.23 -12.91 1.62
C ASP A 35 -10.72 -13.54 0.34
N LYS A 36 -9.41 -13.76 0.31
CA LYS A 36 -8.73 -14.47 -0.77
C LYS A 36 -8.80 -15.97 -0.48
N SER A 37 -9.14 -16.76 -1.48
CA SER A 37 -8.96 -18.22 -1.40
C SER A 37 -7.46 -18.52 -1.48
N THR A 38 -6.84 -18.80 -0.34
CA THR A 38 -5.40 -19.09 -0.22
C THR A 38 -5.13 -19.98 0.98
N THR A 39 -3.93 -20.56 1.06
CA THR A 39 -3.52 -21.35 2.22
C THR A 39 -2.94 -20.43 3.32
N ASN A 40 -3.01 -20.85 4.58
CA ASN A 40 -2.36 -20.11 5.68
C ASN A 40 -0.85 -19.97 5.47
N GLN A 41 -0.21 -20.93 4.80
CA GLN A 41 1.21 -20.89 4.49
C GLN A 41 1.54 -19.80 3.48
N ASP A 42 0.77 -19.70 2.40
CA ASP A 42 0.95 -18.68 1.37
C ASP A 42 0.61 -17.28 1.92
N LEU A 43 -0.46 -17.17 2.71
CA LEU A 43 -0.83 -15.92 3.37
C LEU A 43 0.25 -15.45 4.36
N LEU A 44 0.82 -16.36 5.15
CA LEU A 44 1.94 -16.03 6.04
C LEU A 44 3.15 -15.54 5.24
N ALA A 45 3.52 -16.25 4.18
CA ALA A 45 4.65 -15.84 3.32
C ALA A 45 4.41 -14.45 2.69
N SER A 46 3.17 -14.18 2.26
CA SER A 46 2.75 -12.88 1.75
C SER A 46 2.87 -11.78 2.81
N ASN A 47 2.33 -12.02 4.02
CA ASN A 47 2.38 -11.07 5.13
C ASN A 47 3.82 -10.70 5.53
N LEU A 48 4.73 -11.68 5.56
CA LEU A 48 6.13 -11.41 5.88
C LEU A 48 6.78 -10.50 4.82
N LYS A 49 6.47 -10.70 3.54
CA LYS A 49 6.92 -9.83 2.45
C LYS A 49 6.28 -8.44 2.50
N VAL A 50 5.01 -8.32 2.89
CA VAL A 50 4.37 -7.03 3.15
C VAL A 50 5.12 -6.29 4.26
N MET A 51 5.40 -6.95 5.38
CA MET A 51 6.17 -6.34 6.48
C MET A 51 7.56 -5.89 6.04
N TYR A 52 8.30 -6.73 5.31
CA TYR A 52 9.60 -6.35 4.74
C TYR A 52 9.47 -5.10 3.88
N ARG A 53 8.52 -5.08 2.93
CA ARG A 53 8.32 -3.96 2.03
C ARG A 53 8.02 -2.66 2.78
N GLN A 54 7.12 -2.71 3.76
CA GLN A 54 6.66 -1.51 4.48
C GLN A 54 7.72 -0.96 5.46
N MET A 55 8.49 -1.85 6.09
CA MET A 55 9.53 -1.46 7.06
C MET A 55 10.87 -1.12 6.41
N ILE A 56 11.19 -1.72 5.26
CA ILE A 56 12.50 -1.58 4.60
C ILE A 56 12.36 -0.74 3.33
N SER A 57 11.81 -1.30 2.25
CA SER A 57 11.83 -0.64 0.92
C SER A 57 11.00 0.65 0.87
N ASN A 58 9.81 0.66 1.45
CA ASN A 58 8.94 1.84 1.56
C ASN A 58 9.20 2.66 2.84
N GLY A 59 10.16 2.28 3.68
CA GLY A 59 10.43 2.90 4.99
C GLY A 59 11.83 3.51 5.13
N LYS A 60 12.53 3.74 4.01
CA LYS A 60 13.96 4.07 4.01
C LYS A 60 14.35 5.39 4.69
N ASN A 61 13.45 6.38 4.69
CA ASN A 61 13.70 7.67 5.31
C ASN A 61 12.50 8.12 6.16
N PRO A 62 12.67 9.15 7.02
CA PRO A 62 11.61 9.60 7.92
C PRO A 62 10.33 10.02 7.20
N THR A 63 10.43 10.65 6.02
CA THR A 63 9.26 11.11 5.26
C THR A 63 8.45 9.92 4.73
N LEU A 64 9.10 8.87 4.25
CA LEU A 64 8.45 7.66 3.77
C LEU A 64 7.84 6.85 4.93
N PHE A 65 8.52 6.79 6.08
CA PHE A 65 8.07 6.02 7.23
C PHE A 65 6.97 6.71 8.05
N PHE A 66 7.16 7.98 8.42
CA PHE A 66 6.23 8.74 9.27
C PHE A 66 5.15 9.49 8.48
N GLY A 67 5.39 9.75 7.19
CA GLY A 67 4.49 10.54 6.35
C GLY A 67 4.92 11.99 6.19
N SER A 68 4.06 12.75 5.53
CA SER A 68 4.32 14.14 5.16
C SER A 68 4.15 15.08 6.34
N ALA A 69 4.89 16.19 6.33
CA ALA A 69 4.76 17.22 7.36
C ALA A 69 3.32 17.76 7.40
N TYR A 70 2.78 17.88 8.61
CA TYR A 70 1.49 18.51 8.88
C TYR A 70 1.68 19.63 9.92
N LYS A 71 1.44 20.88 9.53
CA LYS A 71 1.67 22.08 10.33
C LYS A 71 0.37 22.87 10.51
N ALA A 72 0.38 23.76 11.49
CA ALA A 72 -0.76 24.64 11.73
C ALA A 72 -1.02 25.53 10.50
N GLY A 73 -2.24 25.45 9.97
CA GLY A 73 -2.65 26.18 8.76
C GLY A 73 -2.60 25.35 7.48
N ASP A 74 -2.02 24.14 7.51
CA ASP A 74 -2.03 23.23 6.37
C ASP A 74 -3.42 22.61 6.17
N ASP A 75 -3.70 22.23 4.92
CA ASP A 75 -4.85 21.38 4.61
C ASP A 75 -4.65 19.96 5.20
N PRO A 76 -5.75 19.28 5.58
CA PRO A 76 -5.66 17.93 6.16
C PRO A 76 -5.13 16.90 5.14
N ASP A 77 -4.69 15.76 5.67
CA ASP A 77 -4.26 14.57 4.90
C ASP A 77 -3.03 14.76 3.98
N PRO A 78 -1.92 15.33 4.46
CA PRO A 78 -0.77 15.67 3.61
C PRO A 78 -0.08 14.46 2.96
N GLY A 79 -0.38 13.24 3.44
CA GLY A 79 0.12 11.98 2.90
C GLY A 79 0.68 11.10 4.01
N ALA A 80 0.05 9.96 4.24
CA ALA A 80 0.41 8.98 5.25
C ALA A 80 1.80 8.36 5.01
N GLY A 81 2.44 7.90 6.08
CA GLY A 81 3.66 7.10 6.02
C GLY A 81 3.37 5.65 5.63
N SER A 82 4.43 4.86 5.42
CA SER A 82 4.32 3.48 4.96
C SER A 82 3.46 2.63 5.91
N ILE A 83 3.71 2.71 7.23
CA ILE A 83 3.05 1.87 8.23
C ILE A 83 1.61 2.30 8.53
N GLU A 84 1.32 3.60 8.55
CA GLU A 84 -0.04 4.13 8.71
C GLU A 84 -0.97 3.65 7.59
N ASN A 85 -0.43 3.58 6.37
CA ASN A 85 -1.12 3.04 5.20
C ASN A 85 -1.24 1.50 5.28
N ILE A 86 -0.11 0.79 5.32
CA ILE A 86 -0.05 -0.68 5.40
C ILE A 86 1.06 -1.09 6.37
N PRO A 87 0.78 -1.94 7.38
CA PRO A 87 -0.42 -2.76 7.52
C PRO A 87 -1.55 -2.13 8.35
N HIS A 88 -1.37 -0.93 8.92
CA HIS A 88 -2.32 -0.35 9.87
C HIS A 88 -3.75 -0.26 9.29
N GLY A 89 -3.93 0.36 8.12
CA GLY A 89 -5.24 0.46 7.48
C GLY A 89 -5.89 -0.90 7.20
N ASN A 90 -5.10 -1.89 6.77
CA ASN A 90 -5.59 -3.24 6.50
C ASN A 90 -6.05 -3.95 7.78
N ILE A 91 -5.34 -3.79 8.89
CA ILE A 91 -5.71 -4.41 10.18
C ILE A 91 -7.04 -3.86 10.68
N HIS A 92 -7.24 -2.54 10.56
CA HIS A 92 -8.52 -1.89 10.88
C HIS A 92 -9.67 -2.51 10.09
N LEU A 93 -9.53 -2.58 8.76
CA LEU A 93 -10.55 -3.12 7.86
C LEU A 93 -10.78 -4.64 8.03
N TRP A 94 -9.73 -5.40 8.31
CA TRP A 94 -9.83 -6.84 8.54
C TRP A 94 -10.55 -7.16 9.86
N CYS A 95 -10.33 -6.35 10.91
CA CYS A 95 -10.93 -6.61 12.21
C CYS A 95 -12.38 -6.10 12.33
N GLY A 96 -12.73 -4.99 11.68
CA GLY A 96 -14.08 -4.39 11.75
C GLY A 96 -15.17 -5.29 11.18
N ASP A 97 -16.37 -5.25 11.75
CA ASP A 97 -17.51 -6.02 11.26
C ASP A 97 -18.10 -5.38 10.00
N LYS A 98 -17.83 -6.01 8.84
CA LYS A 98 -18.33 -5.59 7.52
C LYS A 98 -19.87 -5.60 7.40
N THR A 99 -20.60 -6.19 8.36
CA THR A 99 -22.07 -6.19 8.38
C THR A 99 -22.65 -4.95 9.06
N GLN A 100 -21.82 -4.17 9.78
CA GLN A 100 -22.23 -2.92 10.39
C GLN A 100 -22.30 -1.77 9.37
N PRO A 101 -23.14 -0.75 9.60
CA PRO A 101 -23.36 0.33 8.63
C PRO A 101 -22.11 1.10 8.23
N ASN A 102 -21.08 1.15 9.09
CA ASN A 102 -19.85 1.89 8.84
C ASN A 102 -18.59 1.07 9.20
N PHE A 103 -18.64 -0.27 9.17
CA PHE A 103 -17.52 -1.16 9.55
C PHE A 103 -17.11 -1.10 11.04
N GLU A 104 -18.06 -0.80 11.93
CA GLU A 104 -17.82 -0.77 13.37
C GLU A 104 -17.29 -2.12 13.91
N ASN A 105 -16.46 -2.17 14.95
CA ASN A 105 -15.81 -1.03 15.58
C ASN A 105 -14.48 -0.68 14.88
N MET A 106 -13.59 -1.67 14.71
CA MET A 106 -12.22 -1.46 14.23
C MET A 106 -12.12 -0.85 12.83
N GLY A 107 -13.10 -1.05 11.94
CA GLY A 107 -12.99 -0.58 10.55
C GLY A 107 -13.30 0.90 10.33
N ASN A 108 -13.60 1.67 11.39
CA ASN A 108 -13.81 3.10 11.32
C ASN A 108 -13.19 3.84 12.50
N PHE A 109 -12.45 4.92 12.27
CA PHE A 109 -11.70 5.55 13.38
C PHE A 109 -12.60 6.17 14.45
N TYR A 110 -13.84 6.55 14.14
CA TYR A 110 -14.76 7.09 15.17
C TYR A 110 -15.18 6.03 16.20
N SER A 111 -15.11 4.74 15.82
CA SER A 111 -15.53 3.60 16.65
C SER A 111 -14.38 2.67 17.05
N ALA A 112 -13.22 2.74 16.40
CA ALA A 112 -12.14 1.76 16.58
C ALA A 112 -11.71 1.58 18.04
N GLY A 113 -11.56 2.69 18.78
CA GLY A 113 -11.19 2.65 20.20
C GLY A 113 -12.24 2.05 21.15
N ARG A 114 -13.43 1.68 20.66
CA ARG A 114 -14.44 0.94 21.43
C ARG A 114 -14.09 -0.54 21.57
N ASP A 115 -13.34 -1.08 20.62
CA ASP A 115 -12.83 -2.44 20.67
C ASP A 115 -11.53 -2.49 21.47
N PRO A 116 -11.43 -3.27 22.56
CA PRO A 116 -10.20 -3.40 23.34
C PRO A 116 -8.97 -3.85 22.52
N ILE A 117 -9.15 -4.55 21.40
CA ILE A 117 -8.04 -4.97 20.53
C ILE A 117 -7.36 -3.80 19.85
N PHE A 118 -8.02 -2.64 19.72
CA PHE A 118 -7.43 -1.40 19.21
C PHE A 118 -6.15 -1.03 19.96
N PHE A 119 -6.17 -1.14 21.29
CA PHE A 119 -5.02 -0.84 22.13
C PHE A 119 -3.94 -1.94 22.09
N ALA A 120 -4.28 -3.17 21.70
CA ALA A 120 -3.26 -4.18 21.40
C ALA A 120 -2.62 -3.93 20.02
N HIS A 121 -3.39 -3.43 19.05
CA HIS A 121 -2.89 -3.03 17.74
C HIS A 121 -1.97 -1.80 17.81
N HIS A 122 -2.35 -0.78 18.59
CA HIS A 122 -1.64 0.49 18.74
C HIS A 122 -0.68 0.55 19.94
N SER A 123 -0.72 -0.45 20.83
CA SER A 123 -0.18 -0.37 22.19
C SER A 123 -0.91 0.67 23.07
N ASN A 124 -0.47 0.82 24.32
CA ASN A 124 -1.13 1.70 25.29
C ASN A 124 -0.87 3.19 24.97
N PRO A 125 -1.91 4.00 24.67
CA PRO A 125 -1.72 5.39 24.33
C PRO A 125 -1.36 6.20 25.58
N VAL A 126 -0.35 7.06 25.46
CA VAL A 126 0.06 8.00 26.51
C VAL A 126 0.17 9.40 25.93
N ARG A 127 -0.23 10.41 26.70
CA ARG A 127 -0.13 11.82 26.26
C ARG A 127 1.30 12.32 26.49
N VAL A 128 1.99 12.65 25.42
CA VAL A 128 3.40 13.06 25.40
C VAL A 128 3.62 14.11 24.30
N LYS A 129 4.69 14.91 24.39
CA LYS A 129 5.15 15.68 23.23
C LYS A 129 5.93 14.75 22.31
N VAL A 130 5.89 14.99 21.01
CA VAL A 130 6.63 14.18 20.00
C VAL A 130 8.11 14.01 20.38
N LYS A 131 8.77 15.11 20.77
CA LYS A 131 10.18 15.08 21.18
C LYS A 131 10.46 14.26 22.46
N ASP A 132 9.45 14.09 23.31
CA ASP A 132 9.58 13.41 24.60
C ASP A 132 9.25 11.90 24.49
N CYS A 133 8.85 11.42 23.30
CA CYS A 133 8.43 10.03 23.07
C CYS A 133 9.27 9.27 22.03
N LEU A 134 10.44 9.77 21.66
CA LEU A 134 11.35 9.10 20.72
C LEU A 134 12.04 7.85 21.32
N GLU A 135 12.17 7.80 22.64
CA GLU A 135 12.80 6.69 23.36
C GLU A 135 11.82 6.07 24.35
N THR A 136 11.35 4.85 24.08
CA THR A 136 10.37 4.17 24.95
C THR A 136 10.92 3.90 26.36
N THR A 137 12.24 3.76 26.52
CA THR A 137 12.89 3.60 27.83
C THR A 137 12.70 4.82 28.72
N LYS A 138 12.67 6.05 28.15
CA LYS A 138 12.31 7.27 28.89
C LYS A 138 10.84 7.31 29.30
N LEU A 139 10.00 6.55 28.60
CA LEU A 139 8.59 6.33 28.93
C LEU A 139 8.39 5.12 29.87
N GLY A 140 9.46 4.45 30.28
CA GLY A 140 9.42 3.36 31.25
C GLY A 140 8.99 2.00 30.69
N TYR A 141 9.02 1.79 29.37
CA TYR A 141 8.69 0.50 28.77
C TYR A 141 9.58 0.11 27.60
N VAL A 142 9.65 -1.20 27.35
CA VAL A 142 10.23 -1.81 26.15
C VAL A 142 9.35 -2.98 25.72
N TYR A 143 9.43 -3.35 24.45
CA TYR A 143 8.79 -4.56 23.97
C TYR A 143 9.65 -5.78 24.32
N GLN A 144 8.99 -6.89 24.65
CA GLN A 144 9.66 -8.18 24.74
C GLN A 144 10.36 -8.48 23.42
N LYS A 145 11.63 -8.90 23.48
CA LYS A 145 12.36 -9.33 22.29
C LYS A 145 11.79 -10.67 21.82
N VAL A 146 11.25 -10.66 20.61
CA VAL A 146 10.75 -11.83 19.89
C VAL A 146 11.44 -11.92 18.54
N ASP A 147 11.35 -13.07 17.88
CA ASP A 147 11.87 -13.22 16.53
C ASP A 147 11.16 -12.25 15.55
N ILE A 148 11.92 -11.75 14.58
CA ILE A 148 11.42 -10.83 13.54
C ILE A 148 11.54 -11.55 12.18
N PRO A 149 10.60 -12.47 11.87
CA PRO A 149 10.75 -13.40 10.76
C PRO A 149 10.73 -12.74 9.38
N TRP A 150 10.27 -11.48 9.29
CA TRP A 150 10.18 -10.74 8.03
C TRP A 150 11.48 -10.05 7.61
N LEU A 151 12.54 -10.04 8.45
CA LEU A 151 13.79 -9.32 8.13
C LEU A 151 14.49 -9.83 6.85
N LYS A 152 14.26 -11.08 6.46
CA LYS A 152 14.91 -11.72 5.31
C LYS A 152 13.93 -12.16 4.22
N THR A 153 12.72 -11.61 4.23
CA THR A 153 11.66 -11.96 3.29
C THR A 153 11.46 -10.86 2.26
N LYS A 154 12.54 -10.45 1.57
CA LYS A 154 12.43 -9.53 0.43
C LYS A 154 11.49 -10.13 -0.63
N PRO A 155 10.59 -9.35 -1.25
CA PRO A 155 9.85 -9.77 -2.43
C PRO A 155 10.79 -10.27 -3.53
N THR A 156 10.27 -11.13 -4.41
CA THR A 156 11.06 -11.73 -5.48
C THR A 156 10.43 -11.39 -6.82
N PRO A 157 11.21 -11.02 -7.86
CA PRO A 157 10.67 -10.75 -9.19
C PRO A 157 9.82 -11.90 -9.70
N ARG A 158 8.72 -11.57 -10.37
CA ARG A 158 7.89 -12.55 -11.05
C ARG A 158 8.75 -13.19 -12.15
N LYS A 159 8.78 -14.52 -12.19
CA LYS A 159 9.43 -15.23 -13.29
C LYS A 159 8.59 -15.00 -14.55
N SER A 160 9.00 -14.08 -15.41
CA SER A 160 8.37 -13.89 -16.72
C SER A 160 8.48 -15.19 -17.51
N LYS A 161 7.35 -15.69 -18.03
CA LYS A 161 7.32 -16.87 -18.92
C LYS A 161 7.79 -16.52 -20.35
N THR A 162 8.08 -15.26 -20.64
CA THR A 162 8.51 -14.82 -21.97
C THR A 162 9.11 -13.42 -21.89
N LYS A 163 10.41 -13.27 -22.19
CA LYS A 163 11.04 -11.97 -22.45
C LYS A 163 10.27 -11.26 -23.58
N LYS A 164 9.31 -10.38 -23.25
CA LYS A 164 8.47 -9.76 -24.27
C LYS A 164 8.23 -8.26 -24.10
N VAL A 165 9.06 -7.51 -23.38
CA VAL A 165 8.91 -6.03 -23.41
C VAL A 165 10.23 -5.27 -23.48
N ALA A 166 11.10 -5.63 -24.43
CA ALA A 166 12.10 -4.69 -24.96
C ALA A 166 11.87 -4.34 -26.45
N LYS A 167 10.84 -4.92 -27.11
CA LYS A 167 10.69 -4.81 -28.56
C LYS A 167 9.41 -4.14 -29.07
N LEU A 168 8.47 -3.80 -28.19
CA LEU A 168 7.23 -3.15 -28.63
C LEU A 168 7.35 -1.62 -28.73
N PHE A 169 8.27 -0.99 -27.99
CA PHE A 169 8.44 0.46 -27.99
C PHE A 169 9.58 0.98 -28.88
N GLN A 170 10.42 0.09 -29.45
CA GLN A 170 11.55 0.46 -30.33
C GLN A 170 11.22 0.51 -31.83
N LEU A 171 10.00 0.15 -32.26
CA LEU A 171 9.62 0.11 -33.68
C LEU A 171 8.46 1.07 -34.00
N GLY A 172 8.65 2.34 -33.63
CA GLY A 172 7.99 3.44 -34.33
C GLY A 172 8.65 3.66 -35.70
N GLY A 173 8.34 2.81 -36.69
CA GLY A 173 8.94 2.95 -38.02
C GLY A 173 8.54 1.90 -39.05
N GLY A 174 7.31 1.99 -39.57
CA GLY A 174 6.96 1.59 -40.95
C GLY A 174 6.74 0.11 -41.28
N GLY A 175 5.56 -0.19 -41.85
CA GLY A 175 5.40 -1.26 -42.85
C GLY A 175 4.63 -2.53 -42.45
N VAL A 176 3.33 -2.52 -42.72
CA VAL A 176 2.41 -3.61 -43.13
C VAL A 176 2.70 -5.05 -42.68
N GLY A 177 1.79 -5.62 -41.88
CA GLY A 177 1.66 -7.06 -41.68
C GLY A 177 0.47 -7.40 -40.78
N ALA A 178 -0.71 -7.61 -41.39
CA ALA A 178 -1.93 -7.98 -40.68
C ALA A 178 -1.81 -9.41 -40.09
N ALA A 179 -1.96 -9.53 -38.76
CA ALA A 179 -2.30 -10.79 -38.11
C ALA A 179 -3.03 -10.53 -36.77
N GLN A 180 -4.36 -10.63 -36.85
CA GLN A 180 -5.35 -10.97 -35.83
C GLN A 180 -5.10 -10.50 -34.38
N ALA A 181 -5.74 -9.37 -34.06
CA ALA A 181 -6.08 -9.00 -32.70
C ALA A 181 -7.14 -9.97 -32.15
N ALA A 182 -6.74 -10.81 -31.20
CA ALA A 182 -7.67 -11.39 -30.24
C ALA A 182 -7.76 -10.42 -29.07
N GLU A 183 -8.96 -9.90 -28.83
CA GLU A 183 -9.29 -9.02 -27.71
C GLU A 183 -8.99 -9.74 -26.38
N SER A 184 -7.88 -9.40 -25.72
CA SER A 184 -7.64 -9.75 -24.32
C SER A 184 -7.84 -8.51 -23.45
N THR A 185 -9.00 -8.49 -22.78
CA THR A 185 -9.32 -7.78 -21.53
C THR A 185 -8.55 -6.48 -21.21
N GLY A 186 -9.07 -5.36 -21.71
CA GLY A 186 -9.26 -4.13 -20.93
C GLY A 186 -8.05 -3.25 -20.56
N SER A 187 -6.81 -3.64 -20.82
CA SER A 187 -5.65 -2.77 -20.62
C SER A 187 -5.59 -1.71 -21.73
N THR A 188 -5.98 -0.47 -21.41
CA THR A 188 -5.80 0.65 -22.34
C THR A 188 -4.37 1.16 -22.18
N THR A 189 -3.42 0.56 -22.89
CA THR A 189 -2.04 1.02 -23.02
C THR A 189 -1.94 2.27 -23.91
N GLY A 190 -2.70 3.31 -23.56
CA GLY A 190 -2.70 4.62 -24.21
C GLY A 190 -2.23 5.72 -23.26
N SER A 191 -1.87 6.89 -23.80
CA SER A 191 -1.53 8.08 -23.01
C SER A 191 -2.67 8.42 -22.03
N VAL A 192 -2.45 8.18 -20.73
CA VAL A 192 -3.41 8.51 -19.67
C VAL A 192 -3.33 10.01 -19.41
N THR A 193 -4.45 10.71 -19.56
CA THR A 193 -4.55 12.13 -19.20
C THR A 193 -5.08 12.26 -17.79
N PHE A 194 -4.33 12.94 -16.92
CA PHE A 194 -4.76 13.25 -15.56
C PHE A 194 -5.46 14.63 -15.50
N PRO A 195 -6.41 14.85 -14.56
CA PRO A 195 -6.87 13.89 -13.56
C PRO A 195 -7.76 12.79 -14.14
N ILE A 196 -7.71 11.58 -13.56
CA ILE A 196 -8.47 10.41 -14.01
C ILE A 196 -9.23 9.76 -12.86
N VAL A 197 -10.48 9.36 -13.10
CA VAL A 197 -11.26 8.55 -12.17
C VAL A 197 -10.79 7.08 -12.27
N LEU A 198 -10.42 6.48 -11.14
CA LEU A 198 -9.88 5.12 -11.10
C LEU A 198 -11.01 4.08 -10.95
N ASP A 199 -11.74 3.83 -12.03
CA ASP A 199 -12.83 2.85 -12.13
C ASP A 199 -12.37 1.47 -12.64
N LYS A 200 -11.27 1.43 -13.38
CA LYS A 200 -10.65 0.23 -13.97
C LYS A 200 -9.14 0.24 -13.83
N VAL A 201 -8.50 -0.85 -14.27
CA VAL A 201 -7.04 -0.94 -14.36
C VAL A 201 -6.54 0.06 -15.38
N ILE A 202 -5.54 0.86 -15.01
CA ILE A 202 -4.85 1.77 -15.92
C ILE A 202 -3.34 1.52 -15.85
N SER A 203 -2.67 1.71 -16.98
CA SER A 203 -1.21 1.65 -17.07
C SER A 203 -0.72 2.90 -17.80
N THR A 204 0.33 3.52 -17.28
CA THR A 204 0.93 4.72 -17.88
C THR A 204 2.45 4.67 -17.78
N LEU A 205 3.12 5.27 -18.75
CA LEU A 205 4.57 5.40 -18.75
C LEU A 205 4.99 6.59 -17.89
N VAL A 206 5.92 6.39 -16.96
CA VAL A 206 6.41 7.45 -16.06
C VAL A 206 7.91 7.59 -16.25
N SER A 207 8.33 8.77 -16.71
CA SER A 207 9.75 9.10 -16.89
C SER A 207 10.49 9.14 -15.56
N ARG A 208 11.70 8.60 -15.56
CA ARG A 208 12.60 8.65 -14.41
C ARG A 208 13.44 9.94 -14.44
N PRO A 209 13.72 10.57 -13.29
CA PRO A 209 14.50 11.79 -13.22
C PRO A 209 15.98 11.59 -13.60
N LYS A 210 16.52 10.39 -13.39
CA LYS A 210 17.86 10.00 -13.83
C LYS A 210 17.78 8.69 -14.62
N GLN A 211 18.20 8.75 -15.89
CA GLN A 211 18.08 7.66 -16.87
C GLN A 211 19.29 6.72 -16.88
N SER A 212 20.07 6.73 -15.81
CA SER A 212 21.25 5.87 -15.66
C SER A 212 21.35 5.34 -14.25
N LYS A 213 21.91 4.13 -14.14
CA LYS A 213 22.16 3.49 -12.86
C LYS A 213 22.93 4.39 -11.91
N ARG A 214 22.37 4.54 -10.70
CA ARG A 214 22.96 5.33 -9.61
C ARG A 214 24.02 4.52 -8.87
N SER A 215 25.03 5.21 -8.37
CA SER A 215 26.00 4.60 -7.46
C SER A 215 25.33 4.19 -6.14
N LYS A 216 26.00 3.35 -5.34
CA LYS A 216 25.49 2.94 -4.04
C LYS A 216 25.30 4.14 -3.09
N ASP A 217 26.29 5.03 -3.04
CA ASP A 217 26.25 6.22 -2.17
C ASP A 217 25.10 7.16 -2.56
N GLU A 218 24.89 7.39 -3.86
CA GLU A 218 23.74 8.20 -4.35
C GLU A 218 22.38 7.61 -3.93
N LYS A 219 22.27 6.29 -3.84
CA LYS A 219 21.03 5.59 -3.44
C LYS A 219 20.82 5.57 -1.92
N GLU A 220 21.91 5.61 -1.15
CA GLU A 220 21.85 5.72 0.30
C GLU A 220 21.51 7.16 0.73
N ASP A 221 21.98 8.16 -0.02
CA ASP A 221 21.71 9.58 0.24
C ASP A 221 20.31 10.02 -0.22
N GLU A 222 19.84 9.53 -1.38
CA GLU A 222 18.53 9.88 -1.93
C GLU A 222 17.77 8.63 -2.41
N GLU A 223 16.55 8.44 -1.92
CA GLU A 223 15.67 7.38 -2.39
C GLU A 223 14.94 7.82 -3.67
N GLU A 224 14.89 6.95 -4.68
CA GLU A 224 14.02 7.15 -5.85
C GLU A 224 12.59 6.75 -5.45
N VAL A 225 11.64 7.68 -5.53
CA VAL A 225 10.29 7.54 -4.99
C VAL A 225 9.25 7.74 -6.08
N LEU A 226 8.35 6.78 -6.23
CA LEU A 226 7.12 6.94 -7.00
C LEU A 226 6.10 7.71 -6.16
N VAL A 227 5.58 8.80 -6.72
CA VAL A 227 4.60 9.68 -6.07
C VAL A 227 3.31 9.69 -6.88
N ILE A 228 2.21 9.30 -6.25
CA ILE A 228 0.86 9.42 -6.80
C ILE A 228 0.17 10.58 -6.07
N GLU A 229 -0.05 11.67 -6.78
CA GLU A 229 -0.54 12.93 -6.23
C GLU A 229 -2.01 13.16 -6.56
N GLY A 230 -2.66 13.99 -5.75
CA GLY A 230 -4.03 14.42 -6.02
C GLY A 230 -5.03 13.28 -5.88
N ILE A 231 -4.81 12.35 -4.94
CA ILE A 231 -5.74 11.24 -4.66
C ILE A 231 -6.95 11.82 -3.94
N GLN A 232 -8.05 12.03 -4.67
CA GLN A 232 -9.25 12.70 -4.19
C GLN A 232 -10.45 11.75 -4.09
N PHE A 233 -11.09 11.72 -2.93
CA PHE A 233 -12.26 10.89 -2.63
C PHE A 233 -12.99 11.41 -1.37
N GLN A 234 -14.14 10.86 -1.00
CA GLN A 234 -14.85 11.24 0.23
C GLN A 234 -14.25 10.51 1.44
N ARG A 235 -14.11 11.21 2.57
CA ARG A 235 -13.39 10.69 3.76
C ARG A 235 -14.03 9.44 4.38
N ASP A 236 -15.34 9.27 4.24
CA ASP A 236 -16.10 8.13 4.72
C ASP A 236 -16.06 6.90 3.79
N GLU A 237 -15.38 7.01 2.65
CA GLU A 237 -15.25 5.91 1.69
C GLU A 237 -14.03 5.04 1.98
N ALA A 238 -14.23 3.72 1.96
CA ALA A 238 -13.13 2.78 1.92
C ALA A 238 -12.57 2.77 0.49
N VAL A 239 -11.28 3.06 0.33
CA VAL A 239 -10.60 3.04 -0.98
C VAL A 239 -9.34 2.18 -0.89
N LYS A 240 -9.12 1.30 -1.88
CA LYS A 240 -7.81 0.68 -2.12
C LYS A 240 -7.54 0.48 -3.60
N PHE A 241 -6.32 0.80 -3.99
CA PHE A 241 -5.76 0.37 -5.26
C PHE A 241 -4.31 -0.08 -5.07
N ASP A 242 -3.96 -1.15 -5.79
CA ASP A 242 -2.60 -1.68 -5.80
C ASP A 242 -1.78 -0.97 -6.90
N VAL A 243 -0.48 -0.82 -6.68
CA VAL A 243 0.45 -0.14 -7.57
C VAL A 243 1.52 -1.14 -8.01
N TYR A 244 1.64 -1.30 -9.31
CA TYR A 244 2.63 -2.17 -9.92
C TYR A 244 3.59 -1.38 -10.80
N ILE A 245 4.84 -1.84 -10.87
CA ILE A 245 5.88 -1.30 -11.75
C ILE A 245 6.39 -2.45 -12.61
N ASN A 246 6.36 -2.25 -13.93
CA ASN A 246 6.82 -3.20 -14.93
C ASN A 246 6.24 -4.62 -14.78
N ASP A 247 4.98 -4.74 -14.33
CA ASP A 247 4.27 -6.02 -14.31
C ASP A 247 3.73 -6.32 -15.72
N GLU A 248 4.40 -7.23 -16.44
CA GLU A 248 4.17 -7.51 -17.86
C GLU A 248 3.08 -8.55 -18.14
N ASP A 249 2.47 -9.16 -17.12
CA ASP A 249 1.46 -10.21 -17.28
C ASP A 249 0.03 -9.65 -17.32
N ASP A 250 -0.91 -10.40 -17.90
CA ASP A 250 -2.33 -10.01 -18.01
C ASP A 250 -3.02 -9.93 -16.64
N SER A 251 -2.45 -10.59 -15.63
CA SER A 251 -2.97 -10.64 -14.27
C SER A 251 -1.99 -10.04 -13.26
N PRO A 252 -2.44 -9.22 -12.29
CA PRO A 252 -1.56 -8.61 -11.30
C PRO A 252 -0.79 -9.65 -10.48
N SER A 253 0.50 -9.39 -10.26
CA SER A 253 1.46 -10.28 -9.57
C SER A 253 1.19 -10.55 -8.11
N GLY A 254 0.52 -9.63 -7.44
CA GLY A 254 0.20 -9.73 -6.03
C GLY A 254 1.37 -9.35 -5.10
N PRO A 255 1.09 -9.25 -3.79
CA PRO A 255 1.97 -8.61 -2.82
C PRO A 255 3.30 -9.34 -2.55
N ASP A 256 3.45 -10.59 -3.00
CA ASP A 256 4.65 -11.38 -2.78
C ASP A 256 5.73 -11.19 -3.87
N LYS A 257 5.44 -10.40 -4.92
CA LYS A 257 6.35 -10.14 -6.04
C LYS A 257 6.95 -8.73 -6.00
N THR A 258 8.10 -8.57 -6.64
CA THR A 258 8.83 -7.28 -6.69
C THR A 258 8.05 -6.21 -7.45
N GLU A 259 7.38 -6.60 -8.53
CA GLU A 259 6.58 -5.70 -9.38
C GLU A 259 5.47 -5.01 -8.58
N PHE A 260 4.99 -5.61 -7.48
CA PHE A 260 4.10 -4.96 -6.53
C PHE A 260 4.88 -3.96 -5.67
N ALA A 261 4.74 -2.67 -6.00
CA ALA A 261 5.39 -1.57 -5.31
C ALA A 261 4.70 -1.21 -3.98
N GLY A 262 3.39 -1.46 -3.88
CA GLY A 262 2.58 -1.18 -2.69
C GLY A 262 1.11 -0.98 -3.05
N SER A 263 0.34 -0.47 -2.10
CA SER A 263 -1.05 -0.05 -2.34
C SER A 263 -1.32 1.28 -1.63
N PHE A 264 -2.34 1.98 -2.08
CA PHE A 264 -3.01 3.00 -1.28
C PHE A 264 -4.17 2.35 -0.53
N VAL A 265 -4.32 2.60 0.76
CA VAL A 265 -5.42 2.10 1.61
C VAL A 265 -5.98 3.25 2.43
N ASN A 266 -7.30 3.48 2.32
CA ASN A 266 -8.04 4.36 3.21
C ASN A 266 -9.04 3.55 4.03
N ALA A 267 -8.94 3.63 5.36
CA ALA A 267 -10.01 3.22 6.26
C ALA A 267 -11.01 4.38 6.42
N PRO A 268 -12.33 4.12 6.32
CA PRO A 268 -13.35 5.14 6.51
C PRO A 268 -13.17 5.97 7.78
N HIS A 269 -13.38 7.27 7.66
CA HIS A 269 -13.36 8.18 8.81
C HIS A 269 -14.58 9.10 8.81
N LYS A 270 -15.69 8.58 9.35
CA LYS A 270 -16.96 9.30 9.37
C LYS A 270 -16.96 10.41 10.43
N HIS A 271 -17.12 11.65 9.98
CA HIS A 271 -17.25 12.85 10.82
C HIS A 271 -18.39 13.74 10.33
N ASN A 272 -18.94 14.58 11.21
CA ASN A 272 -20.06 15.47 10.89
C ASN A 272 -19.77 16.53 9.81
N HIS A 273 -18.52 16.65 9.38
CA HIS A 273 -18.11 17.50 8.26
C HIS A 273 -17.57 16.61 7.13
N ASN A 274 -18.45 16.21 6.21
CA ASN A 274 -18.08 15.49 4.99
C ASN A 274 -17.17 16.38 4.13
N LYS A 275 -15.86 16.20 4.33
CA LYS A 275 -14.82 16.86 3.53
C LYS A 275 -14.24 15.85 2.56
N LYS A 276 -14.09 16.27 1.30
CA LYS A 276 -13.25 15.58 0.34
C LYS A 276 -11.83 15.50 0.89
N MET A 277 -11.23 14.32 0.81
CA MET A 277 -9.81 14.14 1.04
C MET A 277 -9.05 14.49 -0.24
N ASN A 278 -7.85 15.00 -0.09
CA ASN A 278 -6.87 15.14 -1.15
C ASN A 278 -5.51 14.78 -0.57
N THR A 279 -4.98 13.63 -0.97
CA THR A 279 -3.77 13.08 -0.36
C THR A 279 -2.77 12.57 -1.41
N THR A 280 -1.64 12.07 -0.93
CA THR A 280 -0.53 11.58 -1.76
C THR A 280 -0.04 10.24 -1.24
N LEU A 281 0.26 9.32 -2.16
CA LEU A 281 0.96 8.07 -1.86
C LEU A 281 2.41 8.18 -2.33
N ARG A 282 3.36 7.73 -1.49
CA ARG A 282 4.79 7.66 -1.80
C ARG A 282 5.29 6.22 -1.61
N LEU A 283 5.98 5.69 -2.60
CA LEU A 283 6.55 4.34 -2.59
C LEU A 283 8.03 4.43 -2.94
N GLY A 284 8.90 3.83 -2.11
CA GLY A 284 10.32 3.70 -2.41
C GLY A 284 10.51 2.64 -3.48
N ILE A 285 11.20 3.00 -4.57
CA ILE A 285 11.35 2.12 -5.73
C ILE A 285 12.80 1.80 -6.07
N THR A 286 13.80 2.30 -5.31
CA THR A 286 15.21 1.98 -5.61
C THR A 286 15.47 0.48 -5.58
N ASP A 287 15.05 -0.21 -4.51
CA ASP A 287 15.25 -1.67 -4.38
C ASP A 287 14.49 -2.45 -5.46
N LEU A 288 13.34 -1.92 -5.87
CA LEU A 288 12.46 -2.51 -6.87
C LEU A 288 13.11 -2.42 -8.26
N LEU A 289 13.64 -1.24 -8.62
CA LEU A 289 14.32 -1.04 -9.89
C LEU A 289 15.58 -1.92 -10.02
N GLU A 290 16.33 -2.10 -8.92
CA GLU A 290 17.45 -3.03 -8.88
C GLU A 290 17.01 -4.48 -9.13
N ASP A 291 15.97 -4.93 -8.44
CA ASP A 291 15.48 -6.31 -8.55
C ASP A 291 14.86 -6.62 -9.92
N LEU A 292 14.31 -5.61 -10.61
CA LEU A 292 13.74 -5.72 -11.95
C LEU A 292 14.73 -5.43 -13.08
N ASP A 293 15.99 -5.12 -12.76
CA ASP A 293 17.02 -4.72 -13.74
C ASP A 293 16.60 -3.50 -14.60
N ALA A 294 15.88 -2.55 -13.98
CA ALA A 294 15.27 -1.37 -14.62
C ALA A 294 16.01 -0.06 -14.29
N GLU A 295 17.23 -0.14 -13.76
CA GLU A 295 17.98 1.03 -13.27
C GLU A 295 18.50 1.94 -14.39
N ASP A 296 18.67 1.41 -15.59
CA ASP A 296 19.13 2.12 -16.79
C ASP A 296 17.96 2.49 -17.74
N ASP A 297 16.72 2.17 -17.36
CA ASP A 297 15.55 2.50 -18.16
C ASP A 297 15.22 4.00 -18.05
N GLU A 298 14.85 4.63 -19.17
CA GLU A 298 14.44 6.04 -19.18
C GLU A 298 13.10 6.28 -18.47
N SER A 299 12.27 5.24 -18.42
CA SER A 299 10.90 5.29 -17.91
C SER A 299 10.42 3.91 -17.52
N VAL A 300 9.43 3.85 -16.63
CA VAL A 300 8.81 2.59 -16.19
C VAL A 300 7.31 2.62 -16.45
N VAL A 301 6.71 1.44 -16.64
CA VAL A 301 5.26 1.30 -16.75
C VAL A 301 4.68 1.16 -15.36
N VAL A 302 3.86 2.13 -14.95
CA VAL A 302 3.14 2.12 -13.68
C VAL A 302 1.70 1.70 -13.93
N THR A 303 1.25 0.65 -13.25
CA THR A 303 -0.11 0.11 -13.35
C THR A 303 -0.85 0.30 -12.03
N LEU A 304 -2.01 0.96 -12.07
CA LEU A 304 -2.91 1.12 -10.92
C LEU A 304 -4.08 0.14 -11.04
N VAL A 305 -4.30 -0.67 -10.01
CA VAL A 305 -5.34 -1.71 -9.98
C VAL A 305 -6.33 -1.43 -8.85
N PRO A 306 -7.51 -0.87 -9.12
CA PRO A 306 -8.49 -0.60 -8.06
C PRO A 306 -9.08 -1.91 -7.52
N LYS A 307 -9.08 -2.05 -6.19
CA LYS A 307 -9.52 -3.24 -5.46
C LYS A 307 -10.93 -3.07 -4.92
N TYR A 308 -11.16 -1.99 -4.18
CA TYR A 308 -12.47 -1.55 -3.69
C TYR A 308 -12.52 -0.02 -3.70
N GLY A 309 -13.72 0.55 -3.68
CA GLY A 309 -13.91 1.98 -3.98
C GLY A 309 -13.66 2.32 -5.45
N LYS A 310 -13.97 1.39 -6.38
CA LYS A 310 -13.82 1.59 -7.83
C LYS A 310 -14.66 2.79 -8.28
N GLY A 311 -14.03 3.73 -8.98
CA GLY A 311 -14.67 4.94 -9.47
C GLY A 311 -14.92 6.01 -8.40
N VAL A 312 -14.51 5.76 -7.15
CA VAL A 312 -14.66 6.71 -6.05
C VAL A 312 -13.47 7.67 -5.99
N ALA A 313 -12.27 7.17 -6.27
CA ALA A 313 -11.05 7.97 -6.25
C ALA A 313 -10.72 8.56 -7.62
N THR A 314 -10.34 9.84 -7.61
CA THR A 314 -9.69 10.52 -8.74
C THR A 314 -8.20 10.65 -8.44
N ILE A 315 -7.35 10.38 -9.44
CA ILE A 315 -5.90 10.53 -9.35
C ILE A 315 -5.51 11.79 -10.11
N GLY A 316 -4.73 12.67 -9.48
CA GLY A 316 -4.31 13.94 -10.07
C GLY A 316 -3.02 13.86 -10.89
N GLY A 317 -2.14 12.89 -10.61
CA GLY A 317 -0.93 12.67 -11.39
C GLY A 317 -0.02 11.60 -10.79
N ILE A 318 0.96 11.15 -11.57
CA ILE A 318 1.99 10.21 -11.16
C ILE A 318 3.35 10.73 -11.62
N LYS A 319 4.35 10.72 -10.74
CA LYS A 319 5.72 11.11 -11.07
C LYS A 319 6.74 10.33 -10.25
N ILE A 320 8.00 10.35 -10.67
CA ILE A 320 9.14 9.82 -9.91
C ILE A 320 10.05 10.99 -9.52
N GLN A 321 10.50 11.02 -8.27
CA GLN A 321 11.41 12.05 -7.76
C GLN A 321 12.40 11.46 -6.76
N PHE A 322 13.48 12.19 -6.49
CA PHE A 322 14.41 11.86 -5.41
C PHE A 322 13.95 12.48 -4.09
N VAL A 323 14.10 11.74 -2.99
CA VAL A 323 13.76 12.17 -1.64
C VAL A 323 14.87 11.76 -0.68
N SER A 324 15.40 12.72 0.06
CA SER A 324 16.33 12.52 1.18
C SER A 324 15.60 12.09 2.46
#